data_AF-A0A382DQ35-F1
#
_entry.id   AF-A0A382DQ35-F1
#
_cell.length_a   1.000
_cell.length_b   1.000
_cell.length_c   1.000
_cell.angle_alpha   90.00
_cell.angle_beta   90.00
_cell.angle_gamma   90.00
#
_symmetry.space_group_name_H-M   'P 1'
#
loop_
_entity.id
_entity.type
_entity.pdbx_description
1 polymer ?
#
loop_
_entity_poly.entity_id
_entity_poly.type
_entity_poly.pdbx_seq_one_letter_code
_entity_poly.pdbx_strand_id
1 'polypeptide(L)'
;TDGFLEYAESDGAALNSRLQQSSFDAGIYGVPTYILPGESETDPQHEKFFGREHLPRISWLLKGRQGPAPDVAYLLNPEVDDEALTKSAADPRTEPELKVAPLQLTTFFDFKSPQSYLALQSILALKGEGISVDWRPFVSKPLKVPAEEIVNEDRSTKHYRIRGEYHANDIKRYASHDLTNIYRETDCQFADMGLLWLQHEVRASNDAIDDYVQQVFVHLWQKEGKIDSPQDIEPLFLATKLTQDELDKAIQDRTFINGWQKYVESKGLEHLERAREASLSQSISTAPTFLLGTEPFRGQAQLPLIIARLKASI
;
A
#
# COMPACT_ATOMS: atom_id res chain seq x y z
N THR A 1 47.01 -10.16 14.57
CA THR A 1 45.78 -10.20 15.38
C THR A 1 45.78 -9.12 16.45
N ASP A 2 46.91 -8.87 17.11
CA ASP A 2 47.00 -7.88 18.21
C ASP A 2 46.81 -6.43 17.73
N GLY A 3 47.34 -6.07 16.56
CA GLY A 3 47.14 -4.71 16.01
C GLY A 3 45.69 -4.39 15.59
N PHE A 4 44.85 -5.40 15.32
CA PHE A 4 43.42 -5.15 15.08
C PHE A 4 42.69 -4.87 16.39
N LEU A 5 43.00 -5.62 17.45
CA LEU A 5 42.41 -5.40 18.78
C LEU A 5 42.78 -4.00 19.31
N GLU A 6 44.06 -3.63 19.24
CA GLU A 6 44.53 -2.30 19.64
C GLU A 6 43.82 -1.18 18.86
N TYR A 7 43.68 -1.33 17.53
CA TYR A 7 42.91 -0.37 16.72
C TYR A 7 41.43 -0.34 17.11
N ALA A 8 40.78 -1.51 17.25
CA ALA A 8 39.35 -1.60 17.56
C ALA A 8 39.01 -0.99 18.92
N GLU A 9 39.92 -1.05 19.90
CA GLU A 9 39.76 -0.49 21.24
C GLU A 9 40.16 1.00 21.33
N SER A 10 40.82 1.56 20.31
CA SER A 10 41.30 2.95 20.30
C SER A 10 40.73 3.75 19.10
N ASP A 11 41.53 4.00 18.08
CA ASP A 11 41.21 4.84 16.93
C ASP A 11 39.99 4.33 16.17
N GLY A 12 39.83 3.00 16.07
CA GLY A 12 38.69 2.35 15.45
C GLY A 12 37.39 2.61 16.22
N ALA A 13 37.40 2.52 17.55
CA ALA A 13 36.24 2.85 18.38
C ALA A 13 35.86 4.33 18.27
N ALA A 14 36.84 5.23 18.27
CA ALA A 14 36.63 6.67 18.13
C ALA A 14 36.08 7.02 16.73
N LEU A 15 36.61 6.40 15.68
CA LEU A 15 36.10 6.56 14.32
C LEU A 15 34.66 6.05 14.19
N ASN A 16 34.38 4.83 14.68
CA ASN A 16 33.03 4.26 14.65
C ASN A 16 32.03 5.16 15.39
N SER A 17 32.38 5.64 16.59
CA SER A 17 31.52 6.53 17.36
C SER A 17 31.20 7.83 16.60
N ARG A 18 32.21 8.44 15.96
CA ARG A 18 32.00 9.63 15.12
C ARG A 18 31.12 9.35 13.91
N LEU A 19 31.33 8.23 13.21
CA LEU A 19 30.53 7.87 12.05
C LEU A 19 29.06 7.60 12.42
N GLN A 20 28.82 6.87 13.52
CA GLN A 20 27.49 6.62 14.06
C GLN A 20 26.77 7.91 14.45
N GLN A 21 27.47 8.82 15.13
CA GLN A 21 26.93 10.12 15.51
C GLN A 21 26.60 10.97 14.27
N SER A 22 27.52 11.07 13.31
CA SER A 22 27.30 11.82 12.07
C SER A 22 26.13 11.28 11.23
N SER A 23 25.96 9.96 11.17
CA SER A 23 24.83 9.33 10.47
C SER A 23 23.51 9.67 11.15
N PHE A 24 23.49 9.64 12.48
CA PHE A 24 22.31 9.98 13.26
C PHE A 24 21.97 11.48 13.16
N ASP A 25 22.97 12.36 13.17
CA ASP A 25 22.80 13.80 12.98
C ASP A 25 22.30 14.15 11.57
N ALA A 26 22.67 13.34 10.56
CA ALA A 26 22.11 13.39 9.21
C ALA A 26 20.68 12.79 9.11
N GLY A 27 20.10 12.35 10.23
CA GLY A 27 18.77 11.77 10.29
C GLY A 27 18.64 10.40 9.61
N ILE A 28 19.73 9.63 9.56
CA ILE A 28 19.71 8.23 9.12
C ILE A 28 19.23 7.38 10.29
N TYR A 29 18.07 6.74 10.11
CA TYR A 29 17.45 5.89 11.13
C TYR A 29 17.40 4.41 10.73
N GLY A 30 17.81 4.04 9.52
CA GLY A 30 17.80 2.65 9.09
C GLY A 30 18.71 2.42 7.89
N VAL A 31 18.92 1.15 7.55
CA VAL A 31 19.73 0.73 6.40
C VAL A 31 18.95 -0.21 5.46
N PRO A 32 19.21 -0.17 4.14
CA PRO A 32 20.04 0.84 3.47
C PRO A 32 19.34 2.21 3.44
N THR A 33 20.12 3.28 3.61
CA THR A 33 19.70 4.65 3.33
C THR A 33 20.60 5.23 2.24
N TYR A 34 19.99 5.79 1.21
CA TYR A 34 20.67 6.47 0.11
C TYR A 34 20.51 7.97 0.29
N ILE A 35 21.60 8.72 0.15
CA ILE A 35 21.61 10.18 0.18
C ILE A 35 22.08 10.63 -1.20
N LEU A 36 21.21 11.29 -1.96
CA LEU A 36 21.60 11.83 -3.26
C LEU A 36 22.19 13.24 -3.12
N PRO A 37 23.25 13.57 -3.88
CA PRO A 37 23.83 14.91 -3.87
C PRO A 37 22.93 15.89 -4.64
N GLY A 38 22.50 16.96 -3.98
CA GLY A 38 21.68 18.03 -4.56
C GLY A 38 20.56 18.51 -3.62
N GLU A 39 20.25 19.80 -3.63
CA GLU A 39 19.13 20.37 -2.88
C GLU A 39 17.82 20.03 -3.61
N SER A 40 16.90 19.34 -2.94
CA SER A 40 15.53 19.18 -3.44
C SER A 40 14.72 20.42 -3.07
N GLU A 41 13.88 20.92 -3.99
CA GLU A 41 12.96 22.05 -3.72
C GLU A 41 11.94 21.72 -2.61
N THR A 42 11.65 20.44 -2.37
CA THR A 42 10.72 19.98 -1.32
C THR A 42 11.42 19.42 -0.08
N ASP A 43 12.74 19.20 -0.15
CA ASP A 43 13.58 18.72 0.95
C ASP A 43 15.01 19.28 0.77
N PRO A 44 15.25 20.54 1.15
CA PRO A 44 16.51 21.23 0.87
C PRO A 44 17.73 20.62 1.57
N GLN A 45 17.55 19.59 2.41
CA GLN A 45 18.65 18.86 3.07
C GLN A 45 18.73 17.40 2.61
N HIS A 46 18.81 17.20 1.29
CA HIS A 46 19.19 15.96 0.59
C HIS A 46 18.02 15.00 0.28
N GLU A 47 17.93 14.52 -0.98
CA GLU A 47 16.97 13.49 -1.38
C GLU A 47 17.35 12.14 -0.72
N LYS A 48 16.93 11.97 0.53
CA LYS A 48 17.15 10.77 1.35
C LYS A 48 16.12 9.70 1.02
N PHE A 49 16.56 8.47 0.80
CA PHE A 49 15.71 7.30 0.55
C PHE A 49 16.08 6.17 1.49
N PHE A 50 15.12 5.67 2.25
CA PHE A 50 15.28 4.53 3.15
C PHE A 50 14.63 3.28 2.54
N GLY A 51 15.44 2.26 2.26
CA GLY A 51 14.96 1.02 1.66
C GLY A 51 15.32 0.88 0.18
N ARG A 52 15.46 -0.37 -0.27
CA ARG A 52 15.89 -0.73 -1.64
C ARG A 52 14.76 -0.57 -2.67
N GLU A 53 13.51 -0.50 -2.22
CA GLU A 53 12.30 -0.27 -3.03
C GLU A 53 12.33 1.08 -3.77
N HIS A 54 13.15 2.02 -3.32
CA HIS A 54 13.32 3.34 -3.94
C HIS A 54 14.37 3.36 -5.05
N LEU A 55 15.12 2.28 -5.27
CA LEU A 55 16.16 2.21 -6.32
C LEU A 55 15.66 2.61 -7.72
N PRO A 56 14.42 2.29 -8.16
CA PRO A 56 13.88 2.83 -9.41
C PRO A 56 13.89 4.36 -9.45
N ARG A 57 13.36 5.01 -8.41
CA ARG A 57 13.29 6.48 -8.30
C ARG A 57 14.67 7.10 -8.21
N ILE A 58 15.57 6.50 -7.43
CA ILE A 58 16.97 6.91 -7.34
C ILE A 58 17.65 6.83 -8.73
N SER A 59 17.46 5.73 -9.47
CA SER A 59 18.03 5.59 -10.82
C SER A 59 17.50 6.66 -11.78
N TRP A 60 16.20 6.95 -11.72
CA TRP A 60 15.57 7.99 -12.53
C TRP A 60 16.10 9.39 -12.20
N LEU A 61 16.29 9.72 -10.91
CA LEU A 61 16.89 10.98 -10.45
C LEU A 61 18.32 11.13 -10.98
N LEU A 62 19.15 10.09 -10.81
CA LEU A 62 20.55 10.10 -11.26
C LEU A 62 20.70 10.16 -12.79
N LYS A 63 19.68 9.74 -13.55
CA LYS A 63 19.64 9.84 -15.02
C LYS A 63 19.10 11.19 -15.52
N GLY A 64 18.87 12.16 -14.63
CA GLY A 64 18.39 13.48 -15.01
C GLY A 64 16.88 13.53 -15.26
N ARG A 65 16.09 12.69 -14.59
CA ARG A 65 14.62 12.76 -14.55
C ARG A 65 13.95 12.56 -15.92
N GLN A 66 14.50 11.67 -16.75
CA GLN A 66 13.96 11.39 -18.09
C GLN A 66 12.72 10.51 -18.02
N GLY A 67 11.60 10.98 -18.60
CA GLY A 67 10.34 10.24 -18.65
C GLY A 67 9.53 10.31 -17.34
N PRO A 68 8.43 9.55 -17.23
CA PRO A 68 7.61 9.51 -16.03
C PRO A 68 8.41 8.98 -14.85
N ALA A 69 8.20 9.58 -13.68
CA ALA A 69 8.92 9.17 -12.50
C ALA A 69 8.40 7.81 -11.99
N PRO A 70 9.28 6.85 -11.65
CA PRO A 70 8.85 5.52 -11.25
C PRO A 70 8.34 5.48 -9.81
N ASP A 71 7.43 4.53 -9.58
CA ASP A 71 6.93 4.19 -8.25
C ASP A 71 7.94 3.31 -7.47
N VAL A 72 7.62 3.00 -6.20
CA VAL A 72 8.37 2.04 -5.38
C VAL A 72 8.23 0.63 -5.95
N ALA A 73 9.35 -0.07 -6.10
CA ALA A 73 9.37 -1.42 -6.61
C ALA A 73 10.65 -2.16 -6.23
N TYR A 74 10.52 -3.44 -5.87
CA TYR A 74 11.65 -4.36 -5.87
C TYR A 74 11.86 -4.91 -7.27
N LEU A 75 12.71 -4.24 -8.05
CA LEU A 75 13.08 -4.70 -9.39
C LEU A 75 13.67 -6.11 -9.32
N LEU A 76 13.14 -7.00 -10.17
CA LEU A 76 13.70 -8.33 -10.37
C LEU A 76 14.90 -8.25 -11.31
N ASN A 77 15.90 -9.11 -11.09
CA ASN A 77 16.97 -9.29 -12.08
C ASN A 77 16.35 -9.94 -13.34
N PRO A 78 16.66 -9.45 -14.55
CA PRO A 78 16.24 -10.10 -15.80
C PRO A 78 16.59 -11.60 -15.90
N GLU A 79 17.60 -12.06 -15.15
CA GLU A 79 18.04 -13.47 -15.07
C GLU A 79 17.27 -14.29 -14.02
N VAL A 80 16.27 -13.73 -13.33
CA VAL A 80 15.44 -14.50 -12.39
C VAL A 80 14.71 -15.60 -13.15
N ASP A 81 14.97 -16.85 -12.78
CA ASP A 81 14.36 -18.04 -13.34
C ASP A 81 13.38 -18.71 -12.36
N ASP A 82 12.67 -19.73 -12.84
CA ASP A 82 11.69 -20.50 -12.05
C ASP A 82 12.34 -21.14 -10.81
N GLU A 83 13.63 -21.49 -10.85
CA GLU A 83 14.36 -22.04 -9.71
C GLU A 83 14.54 -20.99 -8.62
N ALA A 84 14.97 -19.77 -8.97
CA ALA A 84 15.11 -18.65 -8.07
C ALA A 84 13.74 -18.22 -7.48
N LEU A 85 12.70 -18.16 -8.30
CA LEU A 85 11.33 -17.87 -7.86
C LEU A 85 10.83 -18.94 -6.87
N THR A 86 11.04 -20.22 -7.17
CA THR A 86 10.66 -21.33 -6.28
C THR A 86 11.40 -21.25 -4.94
N LYS A 87 12.69 -20.89 -4.93
CA LYS A 87 13.45 -20.70 -3.69
C LYS A 87 12.97 -19.51 -2.86
N SER A 88 12.40 -18.50 -3.50
CA SER A 88 11.85 -17.32 -2.81
C SER A 88 10.48 -17.55 -2.17
N ALA A 89 9.82 -18.66 -2.51
CA ALA A 89 8.54 -19.04 -1.92
C ALA A 89 8.72 -19.59 -0.50
N ALA A 90 7.97 -19.04 0.46
CA ALA A 90 7.95 -19.57 1.82
C ALA A 90 7.46 -21.04 1.84
N ASP A 91 6.50 -21.36 0.98
CA ASP A 91 6.05 -22.72 0.72
C ASP A 91 6.23 -23.05 -0.78
N PRO A 92 7.28 -23.80 -1.16
CA PRO A 92 7.41 -24.29 -2.53
C PRO A 92 6.36 -25.38 -2.78
N ARG A 93 5.19 -24.96 -3.31
CA ARG A 93 4.11 -25.72 -3.99
C ARG A 93 2.96 -26.24 -3.12
N THR A 94 1.73 -25.96 -3.56
CA THR A 94 0.64 -26.92 -3.96
C THR A 94 -0.79 -26.38 -3.86
N GLU A 95 -1.03 -25.08 -3.70
CA GLU A 95 -2.43 -24.61 -3.77
C GLU A 95 -2.97 -24.71 -5.21
N PRO A 96 -4.04 -25.49 -5.47
CA PRO A 96 -4.68 -25.56 -6.80
C PRO A 96 -5.10 -24.19 -7.31
N GLU A 97 -5.31 -23.24 -6.41
CA GLU A 97 -5.80 -21.88 -6.63
C GLU A 97 -4.89 -21.06 -7.56
N LEU A 98 -3.57 -21.29 -7.53
CA LEU A 98 -2.60 -20.61 -8.40
C LEU A 98 -2.59 -21.15 -9.85
N LYS A 99 -3.29 -22.26 -10.11
CA LYS A 99 -3.37 -22.89 -11.45
C LYS A 99 -4.73 -22.67 -12.12
N VAL A 100 -5.67 -22.01 -11.44
CA VAL A 100 -6.99 -21.70 -11.99
C VAL A 100 -6.90 -20.39 -12.76
N ALA A 101 -7.35 -20.42 -14.01
CA ALA A 101 -7.51 -19.22 -14.81
C ALA A 101 -8.94 -18.67 -14.63
N PRO A 102 -9.13 -17.34 -14.51
CA PRO A 102 -8.09 -16.31 -14.46
C PRO A 102 -7.32 -16.30 -13.13
N LEU A 103 -6.04 -15.90 -13.18
CA LEU A 103 -5.24 -15.71 -11.97
C LEU A 103 -5.93 -14.66 -11.08
N GLN A 104 -5.87 -14.86 -9.77
CA GLN A 104 -6.47 -13.94 -8.80
C GLN A 104 -5.48 -13.64 -7.68
N LEU A 105 -5.41 -12.36 -7.28
CA LEU A 105 -4.58 -11.91 -6.17
C LEU A 105 -5.44 -11.36 -5.04
N THR A 106 -5.45 -12.06 -3.91
CA THR A 106 -6.08 -11.59 -2.67
C THR A 106 -5.36 -10.37 -2.14
N THR A 107 -6.08 -9.26 -2.01
CA THR A 107 -5.53 -7.94 -1.68
C THR A 107 -6.27 -7.34 -0.50
N PHE A 108 -5.63 -7.37 0.66
CA PHE A 108 -6.09 -6.66 1.85
C PHE A 108 -5.75 -5.19 1.75
N PHE A 109 -6.75 -4.34 1.94
CA PHE A 109 -6.60 -2.89 1.84
C PHE A 109 -7.51 -2.18 2.85
N ASP A 110 -7.24 -0.90 3.03
CA ASP A 110 -8.04 0.00 3.87
C ASP A 110 -8.18 1.32 3.13
N PHE A 111 -9.42 1.79 2.92
CA PHE A 111 -9.68 3.04 2.21
C PHE A 111 -9.03 4.25 2.89
N LYS A 112 -8.89 4.26 4.22
CA LYS A 112 -8.25 5.36 4.94
C LYS A 112 -6.72 5.27 4.97
N SER A 113 -6.13 4.20 4.44
CA SER A 113 -4.67 4.08 4.35
C SER A 113 -4.14 4.84 3.13
N PRO A 114 -3.23 5.82 3.32
CA PRO A 114 -2.60 6.50 2.19
C PRO A 114 -1.75 5.52 1.36
N GLN A 115 -1.17 4.49 1.97
CA GLN A 115 -0.42 3.47 1.23
C GLN A 115 -1.31 2.64 0.31
N SER A 116 -2.53 2.29 0.74
CA SER A 116 -3.50 1.63 -0.16
C SER A 116 -3.88 2.54 -1.32
N TYR A 117 -4.06 3.84 -1.06
CA TYR A 117 -4.36 4.82 -2.09
C TYR A 117 -3.23 4.94 -3.12
N LEU A 118 -1.98 5.08 -2.67
CA LEU A 118 -0.81 5.12 -3.55
C LEU A 118 -0.67 3.83 -4.37
N ALA A 119 -1.05 2.69 -3.80
CA ALA A 119 -1.00 1.40 -4.46
C ALA A 119 -2.08 1.17 -5.52
N LEU A 120 -3.14 1.97 -5.54
CA LEU A 120 -4.33 1.73 -6.34
C LEU A 120 -4.00 1.51 -7.83
N GLN A 121 -3.20 2.38 -8.43
CA GLN A 121 -2.88 2.29 -9.86
C GLN A 121 -2.06 1.04 -10.19
N SER A 122 -1.09 0.71 -9.33
CA SER A 122 -0.27 -0.50 -9.47
C SER A 122 -1.09 -1.78 -9.32
N ILE A 123 -2.09 -1.77 -8.43
CA ILE A 123 -3.02 -2.91 -8.24
C ILE A 123 -3.97 -3.05 -9.43
N LEU A 124 -4.58 -1.96 -9.90
CA LEU A 124 -5.47 -1.99 -11.07
C LEU A 124 -4.74 -2.42 -12.36
N ALA A 125 -3.45 -2.09 -12.48
CA ALA A 125 -2.61 -2.52 -13.61
C ALA A 125 -2.44 -4.05 -13.71
N LEU A 126 -2.69 -4.81 -12.64
CA LEU A 126 -2.64 -6.28 -12.64
C LEU A 126 -3.59 -6.90 -13.66
N LYS A 127 -4.70 -6.23 -13.98
CA LYS A 127 -5.63 -6.67 -15.02
C LYS A 127 -4.95 -6.78 -16.38
N GLY A 128 -4.04 -5.85 -16.71
CA GLY A 128 -3.23 -5.90 -17.93
C GLY A 128 -2.28 -7.11 -17.98
N GLU A 129 -1.96 -7.68 -16.82
CA GLU A 129 -1.15 -8.89 -16.66
C GLU A 129 -1.99 -10.18 -16.64
N GLY A 130 -3.31 -10.09 -16.85
CA GLY A 130 -4.24 -11.21 -16.78
C GLY A 130 -4.57 -11.68 -15.36
N ILE A 131 -4.31 -10.82 -14.35
CA ILE A 131 -4.54 -11.10 -12.94
C ILE A 131 -5.72 -10.26 -12.45
N SER A 132 -6.74 -10.92 -11.92
CA SER A 132 -7.87 -10.28 -11.25
C SER A 132 -7.55 -9.99 -9.78
N VAL A 133 -8.20 -8.98 -9.19
CA VAL A 133 -8.00 -8.60 -7.80
C VAL A 133 -9.17 -9.09 -6.95
N ASP A 134 -8.87 -9.81 -5.88
CA ASP A 134 -9.84 -10.12 -4.83
C ASP A 134 -9.67 -9.13 -3.68
N TRP A 135 -10.47 -8.07 -3.69
CA TRP A 135 -10.42 -6.98 -2.71
C TRP A 135 -10.99 -7.41 -1.35
N ARG A 136 -10.17 -7.30 -0.30
CA ARG A 136 -10.53 -7.62 1.09
C ARG A 136 -10.42 -6.38 1.99
N PRO A 137 -11.54 -5.71 2.33
CA PRO A 137 -11.49 -4.55 3.21
C PRO A 137 -11.17 -4.97 4.64
N PHE A 138 -10.33 -4.20 5.33
CA PHE A 138 -10.08 -4.35 6.76
C PHE A 138 -9.67 -3.02 7.39
N VAL A 139 -9.57 -2.97 8.73
CA VAL A 139 -9.13 -1.78 9.45
C VAL A 139 -7.64 -1.89 9.76
N SER A 140 -6.85 -1.08 9.08
CA SER A 140 -5.42 -0.93 9.34
C SER A 140 -5.14 0.03 10.49
N LYS A 141 -3.94 -0.04 11.06
CA LYS A 141 -3.49 0.95 12.06
C LYS A 141 -3.21 2.28 11.35
N PRO A 142 -3.80 3.41 11.81
CA PRO A 142 -3.51 4.73 11.24
C PRO A 142 -2.03 5.09 11.34
N LEU A 143 -1.58 5.92 10.40
CA LEU A 143 -0.26 6.55 10.49
C LEU A 143 -0.23 7.45 11.73
N LYS A 144 0.85 7.36 12.52
CA LYS A 144 1.02 8.23 13.69
C LYS A 144 1.59 9.57 13.26
N VAL A 145 1.00 10.66 13.77
CA VAL A 145 1.57 12.00 13.66
C VAL A 145 2.92 12.01 14.40
N PRO A 146 4.02 12.41 13.75
CA PRO A 146 5.31 12.57 14.42
C PRO A 146 5.21 13.62 15.53
N ALA A 147 5.87 13.36 16.66
CA ALA A 147 5.97 14.36 17.73
C ALA A 147 6.77 15.58 17.26
N GLU A 148 6.47 16.75 17.83
CA GLU A 148 7.31 17.94 17.61
C GLU A 148 8.72 17.73 18.18
N GLU A 149 9.72 18.34 17.54
CA GLU A 149 11.09 18.32 18.03
C GLU A 149 11.21 19.10 19.34
N ILE A 150 11.83 18.49 20.35
CA ILE A 150 12.09 19.11 21.64
C ILE A 150 13.59 19.21 21.92
N VAL A 151 13.98 20.23 22.67
CA VAL A 151 15.38 20.43 23.07
C VAL A 151 15.85 19.25 23.94
N ASN A 152 17.02 18.69 23.59
CA ASN A 152 17.63 17.55 24.27
C ASN A 152 16.76 16.27 24.27
N GLU A 153 16.02 16.01 23.20
CA GLU A 153 15.34 14.72 23.02
C GLU A 153 16.33 13.53 23.10
N ASP A 154 15.89 12.44 23.73
CA ASP A 154 16.68 11.22 23.77
C ASP A 154 16.74 10.57 22.38
N ARG A 155 17.75 9.72 22.17
CA ARG A 155 18.02 9.08 20.89
C ARG A 155 16.83 8.28 20.35
N SER A 156 16.05 7.62 21.22
CA SER A 156 14.92 6.79 20.81
C SER A 156 13.76 7.65 20.34
N THR A 157 13.44 8.71 21.09
CA THR A 157 12.39 9.67 20.71
C THR A 157 12.70 10.34 19.39
N LYS A 158 13.93 10.84 19.22
CA LYS A 158 14.42 11.41 17.96
C LYS A 158 14.30 10.41 16.80
N HIS A 159 14.68 9.15 17.03
CA HIS A 159 14.58 8.11 16.01
C HIS A 159 13.14 7.85 15.56
N TYR A 160 12.18 7.75 16.51
CA TYR A 160 10.77 7.57 16.17
C TYR A 160 10.19 8.76 15.41
N ARG A 161 10.55 9.98 15.82
CA ARG A 161 10.15 11.22 15.15
C ARG A 161 10.66 11.28 13.71
N ILE A 162 11.98 11.15 13.50
CA ILE A 162 12.61 11.18 12.18
C ILE A 162 12.02 10.09 11.25
N ARG A 163 11.78 8.88 11.79
CA ARG A 163 11.13 7.82 11.03
C ARG A 163 9.71 8.21 10.61
N GLY A 164 8.92 8.78 11.51
CA GLY A 164 7.57 9.24 11.21
C GLY A 164 7.54 10.35 10.16
N GLU A 165 8.42 11.34 10.30
CA GLU A 165 8.61 12.43 9.33
C GLU A 165 8.99 11.89 7.94
N TYR A 166 9.91 10.92 7.89
CA TYR A 166 10.27 10.26 6.63
C TYR A 166 9.05 9.59 5.99
N HIS A 167 8.28 8.78 6.74
CA HIS A 167 7.10 8.11 6.19
C HIS A 167 6.07 9.10 5.62
N ALA A 168 5.85 10.22 6.32
CA ALA A 168 4.97 11.27 5.83
C ALA A 168 5.48 11.93 4.54
N ASN A 169 6.78 12.22 4.47
CA ASN A 169 7.41 12.79 3.27
C ASN A 169 7.44 11.80 2.11
N ASP A 170 7.64 10.51 2.39
CA ASP A 170 7.66 9.47 1.37
C ASP A 170 6.27 9.24 0.75
N ILE A 171 5.21 9.29 1.56
CA ILE A 171 3.83 9.28 1.05
C ILE A 171 3.61 10.44 0.07
N LYS A 172 4.02 11.66 0.45
CA LYS A 172 3.90 12.84 -0.41
C LYS A 172 4.74 12.74 -1.69
N ARG A 173 5.93 12.16 -1.59
CA ARG A 173 6.86 11.95 -2.72
C ARG A 173 6.27 11.09 -3.83
N TYR A 174 5.47 10.08 -3.47
CA TYR A 174 4.87 9.13 -4.43
C TYR A 174 3.43 9.48 -4.79
N ALA A 175 2.81 10.45 -4.12
CA ALA A 175 1.49 10.92 -4.48
C ALA A 175 1.50 11.66 -5.82
N SER A 176 0.46 11.44 -6.64
CA SER A 176 0.28 12.14 -7.92
C SER A 176 -0.30 13.55 -7.77
N HIS A 177 -0.68 13.93 -6.55
CA HIS A 177 -1.20 15.23 -6.16
C HIS A 177 -0.90 15.46 -4.66
N ASP A 178 -1.10 16.68 -4.17
CA ASP A 178 -0.92 16.97 -2.75
C ASP A 178 -1.93 16.19 -1.89
N LEU A 179 -1.41 15.52 -0.86
CA LEU A 179 -2.21 14.80 0.14
C LEU A 179 -2.24 15.59 1.44
N THR A 180 -3.41 16.11 1.80
CA THR A 180 -3.60 16.96 2.98
C THR A 180 -3.95 16.18 4.25
N ASN A 181 -4.56 15.00 4.13
CA ASN A 181 -5.10 14.24 5.27
C ASN A 181 -4.51 12.81 5.40
N ILE A 182 -3.19 12.69 5.35
CA ILE A 182 -2.48 11.39 5.43
C ILE A 182 -2.59 10.67 6.79
N TYR A 183 -3.08 11.37 7.82
CA TYR A 183 -3.27 10.84 9.19
C TYR A 183 -4.75 10.53 9.50
N ARG A 184 -5.59 10.37 8.48
CA ARG A 184 -7.02 10.09 8.62
C ARG A 184 -7.28 8.86 9.50
N GLU A 185 -8.17 9.02 10.50
CA GLU A 185 -8.56 7.93 11.41
C GLU A 185 -9.98 7.40 11.14
N THR A 186 -10.80 8.15 10.39
CA THR A 186 -12.20 7.85 10.09
C THR A 186 -12.39 6.42 9.59
N ASP A 187 -13.28 5.67 10.25
CA ASP A 187 -13.66 4.33 9.80
C ASP A 187 -14.42 4.43 8.46
N CYS A 188 -14.02 3.61 7.49
CA CYS A 188 -14.60 3.56 6.15
C CYS A 188 -15.71 2.51 6.03
N GLN A 189 -16.36 2.14 7.14
CA GLN A 189 -17.31 1.02 7.22
C GLN A 189 -18.39 1.00 6.14
N PHE A 190 -18.96 2.15 5.74
CA PHE A 190 -20.01 2.18 4.72
C PHE A 190 -19.44 1.95 3.31
N ALA A 191 -18.21 2.41 3.05
CA ALA A 191 -17.51 2.09 1.81
C ALA A 191 -17.10 0.60 1.77
N ASP A 192 -16.64 0.06 2.89
CA ASP A 192 -16.35 -1.38 3.01
C ASP A 192 -17.62 -2.21 2.78
N MET A 193 -18.75 -1.82 3.40
CA MET A 193 -20.04 -2.46 3.19
C MET A 193 -20.50 -2.36 1.73
N GLY A 194 -20.26 -1.24 1.06
CA GLY A 194 -20.61 -1.06 -0.34
C GLY A 194 -19.85 -2.01 -1.26
N LEU A 195 -18.54 -2.21 -1.00
CA LEU A 195 -17.74 -3.22 -1.68
C LEU A 195 -18.31 -4.63 -1.44
N LEU A 196 -18.57 -5.00 -0.18
CA LEU A 196 -19.09 -6.31 0.19
C LEU A 196 -20.48 -6.58 -0.39
N TRP A 197 -21.32 -5.54 -0.50
CA TRP A 197 -22.62 -5.63 -1.14
C TRP A 197 -22.49 -5.94 -2.64
N LEU A 198 -21.60 -5.24 -3.33
CA LEU A 198 -21.29 -5.49 -4.74
C LEU A 198 -20.76 -6.91 -4.95
N GLN A 199 -19.89 -7.41 -4.07
CA GLN A 199 -19.30 -8.74 -4.16
C GLN A 199 -20.31 -9.87 -3.87
N HIS A 200 -21.12 -9.75 -2.82
CA HIS A 200 -21.90 -10.89 -2.30
C HIS A 200 -23.36 -10.89 -2.70
N GLU A 201 -24.03 -9.73 -2.67
CA GLU A 201 -25.46 -9.63 -2.93
C GLU A 201 -25.74 -9.28 -4.39
N VAL A 202 -25.05 -8.27 -4.93
CA VAL A 202 -25.18 -7.89 -6.35
C VAL A 202 -24.42 -8.86 -7.26
N ARG A 203 -23.28 -9.39 -6.78
CA ARG A 203 -22.35 -10.22 -7.57
C ARG A 203 -21.89 -9.51 -8.84
N ALA A 204 -21.48 -8.25 -8.66
CA ALA A 204 -20.98 -7.40 -9.72
C ALA A 204 -19.73 -8.01 -10.38
N SER A 205 -19.47 -7.61 -11.63
CA SER A 205 -18.23 -7.97 -12.32
C SER A 205 -17.00 -7.38 -11.63
N ASN A 206 -15.83 -8.00 -11.83
CA ASN A 206 -14.56 -7.46 -11.31
C ASN A 206 -14.30 -6.02 -11.79
N ASP A 207 -14.68 -5.69 -13.03
CA ASP A 207 -14.50 -4.34 -13.59
C ASP A 207 -15.32 -3.29 -12.81
N ALA A 208 -16.52 -3.65 -12.40
CA ALA A 208 -17.36 -2.79 -11.60
C ALA A 208 -16.87 -2.68 -10.16
N ILE A 209 -16.35 -3.76 -9.60
CA ILE A 209 -15.73 -3.76 -8.26
C ILE A 209 -14.48 -2.87 -8.26
N ASP A 210 -13.60 -3.03 -9.24
CA ASP A 210 -12.38 -2.24 -9.42
C ASP A 210 -12.71 -0.74 -9.56
N ASP A 211 -13.72 -0.41 -10.39
CA ASP A 211 -14.13 0.99 -10.56
C ASP A 211 -14.78 1.55 -9.29
N TYR A 212 -15.59 0.77 -8.56
CA TYR A 212 -16.11 1.20 -7.25
C TYR A 212 -14.98 1.54 -6.27
N VAL A 213 -14.00 0.63 -6.13
CA VAL A 213 -12.82 0.85 -5.26
C VAL A 213 -12.08 2.12 -5.69
N GLN A 214 -11.87 2.32 -7.00
CA GLN A 214 -11.26 3.53 -7.53
C GLN A 214 -12.08 4.79 -7.22
N GLN A 215 -13.41 4.77 -7.40
CA GLN A 215 -14.27 5.92 -7.11
C GLN A 215 -14.22 6.30 -5.64
N VAL A 216 -14.25 5.33 -4.71
CA VAL A 216 -14.14 5.59 -3.27
C VAL A 216 -12.79 6.23 -2.95
N PHE A 217 -11.69 5.69 -3.45
CA PHE A 217 -10.36 6.25 -3.23
C PHE A 217 -10.23 7.68 -3.77
N VAL A 218 -10.68 7.94 -5.00
CA VAL A 218 -10.68 9.27 -5.60
C VAL A 218 -11.53 10.23 -4.78
N HIS A 219 -12.73 9.80 -4.36
CA HIS A 219 -13.62 10.62 -3.53
C HIS A 219 -12.98 10.98 -2.19
N LEU A 220 -12.34 10.01 -1.53
CA LEU A 220 -11.74 10.21 -0.22
C LEU A 220 -10.46 11.05 -0.26
N TRP A 221 -9.57 10.77 -1.22
CA TRP A 221 -8.20 11.33 -1.22
C TRP A 221 -7.98 12.49 -2.18
N GLN A 222 -8.79 12.62 -3.25
CA GLN A 222 -8.69 13.76 -4.17
C GLN A 222 -9.75 14.81 -3.90
N LYS A 223 -10.95 14.39 -3.49
CA LYS A 223 -12.10 15.29 -3.28
C LYS A 223 -12.37 15.61 -1.81
N GLU A 224 -11.64 14.97 -0.88
CA GLU A 224 -11.87 15.06 0.57
C GLU A 224 -13.34 14.82 0.95
N GLY A 225 -13.96 13.89 0.22
CA GLY A 225 -15.38 13.55 0.35
C GLY A 225 -15.70 12.80 1.65
N LYS A 226 -16.97 12.86 2.04
CA LYS A 226 -17.51 12.11 3.18
C LYS A 226 -17.96 10.72 2.75
N ILE A 227 -17.89 9.78 3.69
CA ILE A 227 -18.32 8.38 3.57
C ILE A 227 -18.93 7.89 4.90
N ASP A 228 -19.48 8.83 5.68
CA ASP A 228 -19.88 8.61 7.07
C ASP A 228 -21.29 8.01 7.19
N SER A 229 -21.99 7.87 6.07
CA SER A 229 -23.36 7.36 6.00
C SER A 229 -23.60 6.53 4.74
N PRO A 230 -24.65 5.69 4.71
CA PRO A 230 -25.05 4.97 3.50
C PRO A 230 -25.35 5.90 2.32
N GLN A 231 -25.90 7.10 2.60
CA GLN A 231 -26.25 8.10 1.59
C GLN A 231 -25.00 8.69 0.90
N ASP A 232 -23.87 8.75 1.61
CA ASP A 232 -22.61 9.22 1.03
C ASP A 232 -22.05 8.23 -0.02
N ILE A 233 -22.44 6.96 0.04
CA ILE A 233 -21.98 5.91 -0.87
C ILE A 233 -22.85 5.84 -2.14
N GLU A 234 -24.11 6.26 -2.07
CA GLU A 234 -25.05 6.19 -3.21
C GLU A 234 -24.49 6.84 -4.49
N PRO A 235 -23.91 8.07 -4.46
CA PRO A 235 -23.33 8.68 -5.65
C PRO A 235 -22.12 7.93 -6.21
N LEU A 236 -21.40 7.17 -5.37
CA LEU A 236 -20.21 6.42 -5.78
C LEU A 236 -20.60 5.21 -6.61
N PHE A 237 -21.71 4.53 -6.28
CA PHE A 237 -22.25 3.48 -7.14
C PHE A 237 -22.73 4.01 -8.49
N LEU A 238 -23.37 5.19 -8.50
CA LEU A 238 -23.83 5.83 -9.73
C LEU A 238 -22.68 6.27 -10.65
N ALA A 239 -21.51 6.54 -10.06
CA ALA A 239 -20.29 6.84 -10.80
C ALA A 239 -19.57 5.58 -11.32
N THR A 240 -19.92 4.39 -10.79
CA THR A 240 -19.34 3.12 -11.21
C THR A 240 -19.88 2.68 -12.57
N LYS A 241 -19.00 2.25 -13.47
CA LYS A 241 -19.28 1.57 -14.74
C LYS A 241 -19.72 0.13 -14.50
N LEU A 242 -20.79 -0.04 -13.75
CA LEU A 242 -21.56 -1.27 -13.70
C LEU A 242 -22.20 -1.50 -15.08
N THR A 243 -22.63 -2.73 -15.39
CA THR A 243 -23.26 -3.06 -16.68
C THR A 243 -24.38 -2.06 -16.99
N GLN A 244 -24.14 -1.21 -18.00
CA GLN A 244 -24.91 0.00 -18.26
C GLN A 244 -26.41 -0.29 -18.34
N ASP A 245 -26.81 -1.35 -19.04
CA ASP A 245 -28.23 -1.60 -19.36
C ASP A 245 -29.09 -2.08 -18.19
N GLU A 246 -28.56 -2.89 -17.28
CA GLU A 246 -29.34 -3.43 -16.14
C GLU A 246 -29.32 -2.47 -14.95
N LEU A 247 -28.18 -1.82 -14.71
CA LEU A 247 -28.07 -0.86 -13.63
C LEU A 247 -28.79 0.45 -13.97
N ASP A 248 -28.71 0.96 -15.19
CA ASP A 248 -29.41 2.20 -15.57
C ASP A 248 -30.92 2.07 -15.33
N LYS A 249 -31.48 0.89 -15.62
CA LYS A 249 -32.89 0.58 -15.34
C LYS A 249 -33.18 0.46 -13.84
N ALA A 250 -32.33 -0.24 -13.08
CA ALA A 250 -32.50 -0.40 -11.64
C ALA A 250 -32.32 0.92 -10.87
N ILE A 251 -31.44 1.80 -11.33
CA ILE A 251 -31.26 3.17 -10.85
C ILE A 251 -32.49 4.01 -11.18
N GLN A 252 -32.98 3.96 -12.42
CA GLN A 252 -34.20 4.68 -12.83
C GLN A 252 -35.41 4.31 -11.97
N ASP A 253 -35.55 3.02 -11.63
CA ASP A 253 -36.64 2.52 -10.79
C ASP A 253 -36.36 2.64 -9.27
N ARG A 254 -35.23 3.24 -8.85
CA ARG A 254 -34.72 3.32 -7.46
C ARG A 254 -34.56 1.98 -6.73
N THR A 255 -34.74 0.87 -7.43
CA THR A 255 -34.66 -0.49 -6.86
C THR A 255 -33.26 -0.82 -6.35
N PHE A 256 -32.23 -0.32 -7.04
CA PHE A 256 -30.84 -0.53 -6.65
C PHE A 256 -30.49 0.16 -5.32
N ILE A 257 -30.82 1.45 -5.19
CA ILE A 257 -30.57 2.23 -3.96
C ILE A 257 -31.38 1.68 -2.78
N ASN A 258 -32.65 1.30 -3.01
CA ASN A 258 -33.44 0.63 -1.98
C ASN A 258 -32.82 -0.71 -1.55
N GLY A 259 -32.21 -1.45 -2.48
CA GLY A 259 -31.46 -2.68 -2.20
C GLY A 259 -30.24 -2.44 -1.32
N TRP A 260 -29.48 -1.38 -1.61
CA TRP A 260 -28.35 -0.92 -0.78
C TRP A 260 -28.79 -0.56 0.64
N GLN A 261 -29.81 0.29 0.77
CA GLN A 261 -30.32 0.70 2.09
C GLN A 261 -30.80 -0.49 2.91
N LYS A 262 -31.57 -1.40 2.29
CA LYS A 262 -32.01 -2.64 2.94
C LYS A 262 -30.84 -3.53 3.34
N TYR A 263 -29.79 -3.60 2.52
CA TYR A 263 -28.60 -4.39 2.84
C TYR A 263 -27.90 -3.85 4.09
N VAL A 264 -27.67 -2.54 4.17
CA VAL A 264 -27.05 -1.89 5.35
C VAL A 264 -27.87 -2.17 6.62
N GLU A 265 -29.19 -2.10 6.54
CA GLU A 265 -30.10 -2.33 7.67
C GLU A 265 -30.22 -3.81 8.09
N SER A 266 -29.71 -4.75 7.28
CA SER A 266 -29.85 -6.19 7.53
C SER A 266 -28.52 -6.91 7.64
N LYS A 267 -27.90 -7.26 6.51
CA LYS A 267 -26.70 -8.11 6.45
C LYS A 267 -25.39 -7.33 6.46
N GLY A 268 -25.42 -6.02 6.21
CA GLY A 268 -24.22 -5.20 5.99
C GLY A 268 -23.22 -5.29 7.13
N LEU A 269 -23.69 -5.18 8.37
CA LEU A 269 -22.83 -5.28 9.56
C LEU A 269 -22.23 -6.68 9.72
N GLU A 270 -23.02 -7.73 9.54
CA GLU A 270 -22.55 -9.13 9.64
C GLU A 270 -21.45 -9.43 8.61
N HIS A 271 -21.64 -8.98 7.36
CA HIS A 271 -20.64 -9.15 6.31
C HIS A 271 -19.36 -8.37 6.62
N LEU A 272 -19.48 -7.14 7.12
CA LEU A 272 -18.35 -6.30 7.49
C LEU A 272 -17.52 -6.91 8.63
N GLU A 273 -18.18 -7.38 9.69
CA GLU A 273 -17.54 -8.04 10.82
C GLU A 273 -16.79 -9.29 10.37
N ARG A 274 -17.43 -10.14 9.55
CA ARG A 274 -16.80 -11.33 8.97
C ARG A 274 -15.56 -11.01 8.13
N ALA A 275 -15.63 -9.97 7.30
CA ALA A 275 -14.49 -9.54 6.49
C ALA A 275 -13.31 -9.06 7.36
N ARG A 276 -13.60 -8.26 8.41
CA ARG A 276 -12.60 -7.77 9.36
C ARG A 276 -11.99 -8.90 10.20
N GLU A 277 -12.78 -9.87 10.65
CA GLU A 277 -12.30 -11.06 11.37
C GLU A 277 -11.35 -11.92 10.51
N ALA A 278 -11.63 -12.06 9.22
CA ALA A 278 -10.76 -12.80 8.30
C ALA A 278 -9.34 -12.19 8.22
N SER A 279 -9.20 -10.87 8.30
CA SER A 279 -7.88 -10.22 8.34
C SER A 279 -7.09 -10.54 9.61
N LEU A 280 -7.78 -10.67 10.76
CA LEU A 280 -7.16 -10.98 12.04
C LEU A 280 -6.64 -12.42 12.07
N SER A 281 -7.43 -13.37 11.55
CA SER A 281 -7.02 -14.79 11.51
C SER A 281 -5.78 -15.02 10.64
N GLN A 282 -5.59 -14.19 9.62
CA GLN A 282 -4.44 -14.21 8.72
C GLN A 282 -3.28 -13.30 9.19
N SER A 283 -3.37 -12.73 10.40
CA SER A 283 -2.35 -11.84 10.99
C SER A 283 -2.02 -10.61 10.12
N ILE A 284 -3.01 -10.12 9.37
CA ILE A 284 -2.89 -8.92 8.53
C ILE A 284 -3.08 -7.68 9.40
N SER A 285 -2.13 -6.75 9.34
CA SER A 285 -2.15 -5.52 10.17
C SER A 285 -1.69 -4.26 9.43
N THR A 286 -1.23 -4.40 8.20
CA THR A 286 -0.70 -3.33 7.35
C THR A 286 -1.42 -3.31 6.03
N ALA A 287 -1.70 -2.13 5.48
CA ALA A 287 -2.37 -1.97 4.21
C ALA A 287 -1.44 -1.25 3.19
N PRO A 288 -1.42 -1.68 1.91
CA PRO A 288 -1.99 -2.93 1.42
C PRO A 288 -1.13 -4.15 1.84
N THR A 289 -1.76 -5.32 1.95
CA THR A 289 -1.07 -6.61 2.03
C THR A 289 -1.67 -7.57 1.02
N PHE A 290 -0.82 -8.23 0.24
CA PHE A 290 -1.22 -9.22 -0.76
C PHE A 290 -0.99 -10.62 -0.22
N LEU A 291 -1.85 -11.57 -0.55
CA LEU A 291 -1.61 -12.97 -0.28
C LEU A 291 -1.38 -13.75 -1.57
N LEU A 292 -0.29 -14.53 -1.58
CA LEU A 292 -0.02 -15.54 -2.58
C LEU A 292 -0.12 -16.91 -1.89
N GLY A 293 -1.27 -17.58 -2.07
CA GLY A 293 -1.66 -18.69 -1.18
C GLY A 293 -1.77 -18.18 0.27
N THR A 294 -0.97 -18.73 1.16
CA THR A 294 -0.90 -18.33 2.58
C THR A 294 0.18 -17.28 2.88
N GLU A 295 1.04 -16.95 1.90
CA GLU A 295 2.21 -16.08 2.11
C GLU A 295 1.86 -14.58 2.00
N PRO A 296 2.10 -13.77 3.06
CA PRO A 296 1.77 -12.36 3.05
C PRO A 296 2.90 -11.45 2.53
N PHE A 297 2.57 -10.60 1.57
CA PHE A 297 3.44 -9.56 1.01
C PHE A 297 2.95 -8.17 1.37
N ARG A 298 3.73 -7.43 2.15
CA ARG A 298 3.34 -6.10 2.65
C ARG A 298 3.84 -4.99 1.72
N GLY A 299 2.94 -4.11 1.30
CA GLY A 299 3.23 -2.94 0.49
C GLY A 299 3.38 -3.22 -1.01
N GLN A 300 3.05 -2.21 -1.83
CA GLN A 300 3.02 -2.36 -3.29
C GLN A 300 4.37 -2.65 -3.95
N ALA A 301 5.48 -2.36 -3.29
CA ALA A 301 6.82 -2.63 -3.83
C ALA A 301 7.07 -4.14 -4.11
N GLN A 302 6.25 -5.02 -3.55
CA GLN A 302 6.31 -6.48 -3.73
C GLN A 302 5.65 -6.97 -5.04
N LEU A 303 4.81 -6.15 -5.67
CA LEU A 303 4.04 -6.54 -6.86
C LEU A 303 4.90 -7.15 -7.99
N PRO A 304 6.12 -6.66 -8.31
CA PRO A 304 6.95 -7.31 -9.32
C PRO A 304 7.25 -8.79 -9.04
N LEU A 305 7.59 -9.12 -7.79
CA LEU A 305 7.84 -10.50 -7.37
C LEU A 305 6.56 -11.34 -7.41
N ILE A 306 5.45 -10.79 -6.91
CA ILE A 306 4.15 -11.46 -6.90
C ILE A 306 3.71 -11.79 -8.33
N ILE A 307 3.79 -10.83 -9.26
CA ILE A 307 3.42 -11.01 -10.67
C ILE A 307 4.30 -12.09 -11.31
N ALA A 308 5.62 -12.05 -11.10
CA ALA A 308 6.53 -13.03 -11.65
C ALA A 308 6.20 -14.45 -11.15
N ARG A 309 5.93 -14.60 -9.85
CA ARG A 309 5.53 -15.87 -9.25
C ARG A 309 4.20 -16.40 -9.75
N LEU A 310 3.17 -15.55 -9.81
CA LEU A 310 1.86 -15.90 -10.37
C LEU A 310 1.97 -16.38 -11.82
N LYS A 311 2.74 -15.69 -12.66
CA LYS A 311 2.95 -16.08 -14.06
C LYS A 311 3.74 -17.37 -14.21
N ALA A 312 4.67 -17.64 -13.30
CA ALA A 312 5.41 -18.90 -13.23
C ALA A 312 4.61 -20.03 -12.55
N SER A 313 3.41 -19.75 -12.02
CA SER A 313 2.60 -20.68 -11.22
C SER A 313 3.32 -21.20 -9.95
N ILE A 314 4.00 -20.30 -9.24
CA ILE A 314 4.84 -20.53 -8.04
C ILE A 314 4.30 -19.76 -6.84
#